data_AF-A0A7S1TM27-F1
#
_entry.id   AF-A0A7S1TM27-F1
#
_cell.length_a   1.000
_cell.length_b   1.000
_cell.length_c   1.000
_cell.angle_alpha   90.00
_cell.angle_beta   90.00
_cell.angle_gamma   90.00
#
_symmetry.space_group_name_H-M   'P 1'
#
loop_
_entity.id
_entity.type
_entity.pdbx_description
1 polymer ?
#
loop_
_entity_poly.entity_id
_entity_poly.type
_entity_poly.pdbx_seq_one_letter_code
_entity_poly.pdbx_strand_id
1 'polypeptide(L)'
;MHTSAAMFLAEKLTKAQKVERKMQRQLDKISGKKSQDAENPFVDLEKEQRIRDSFAEWTMPKKEKFDEAEVMATRRFKPKKVRHRWIPPAGLRYDTRPELLTTLNAWAWAPPAGLKEELPFYVFRAGEGQNLPVYTEYKARGTQIYTVLRKYRGDSIALMKEVSTVCSGREVRLKNGSMEVAGNFRKRLKYWLISLGF
;
A
#
# COMPACT_ATOMS: atom_id res chain seq x y z
N MET A 1 -54.55 -22.11 23.80
CA MET A 1 -53.30 -21.37 23.50
C MET A 1 -52.20 -22.34 23.05
N HIS A 2 -52.25 -22.90 21.84
CA HIS A 2 -51.22 -23.87 21.35
C HIS A 2 -50.88 -23.73 19.85
N THR A 3 -50.71 -22.51 19.34
CA THR A 3 -50.37 -22.31 17.90
C THR A 3 -49.00 -21.68 17.65
N SER A 4 -48.31 -21.14 18.66
CA SER A 4 -47.03 -20.43 18.46
C SER A 4 -45.79 -21.35 18.39
N ALA A 5 -45.81 -22.52 19.02
CA ALA A 5 -44.65 -23.42 19.05
C ALA A 5 -44.47 -24.20 17.74
N ALA A 6 -45.58 -24.59 17.09
CA ALA A 6 -45.55 -25.36 15.85
C ALA A 6 -45.00 -24.56 14.65
N MET A 7 -45.33 -23.26 14.56
CA MET A 7 -44.80 -22.40 13.49
C MET A 7 -43.30 -22.14 13.64
N PHE A 8 -42.81 -21.99 14.86
CA PHE A 8 -41.38 -21.76 15.10
C PHE A 8 -40.53 -23.02 14.81
N LEU A 9 -41.09 -24.21 15.07
CA LEU A 9 -40.46 -25.48 14.68
C LEU A 9 -40.46 -25.67 13.15
N ALA A 10 -41.54 -25.30 12.46
CA ALA A 10 -41.62 -25.36 11.00
C ALA A 10 -40.62 -24.40 10.31
N GLU A 11 -40.41 -23.20 10.87
CA GLU A 11 -39.41 -22.27 10.34
C GLU A 11 -37.96 -22.75 10.57
N LYS A 12 -37.70 -23.42 11.70
CA LYS A 12 -36.39 -24.04 11.96
C LYS A 12 -36.14 -25.24 11.04
N LEU A 13 -37.15 -26.07 10.80
CA LEU A 13 -37.08 -27.22 9.88
C LEU A 13 -36.81 -26.79 8.44
N THR A 14 -37.46 -25.73 7.95
CA THR A 14 -37.24 -25.21 6.60
C THR A 14 -35.86 -24.58 6.42
N LYS A 15 -35.32 -23.90 7.45
CA LYS A 15 -33.95 -23.39 7.45
C LYS A 15 -32.92 -24.54 7.44
N ALA A 16 -33.14 -25.60 8.22
CA ALA A 16 -32.28 -26.78 8.22
C ALA A 16 -32.25 -27.48 6.85
N GLN A 17 -33.42 -27.72 6.24
CA GLN A 17 -33.53 -28.33 4.91
C GLN A 17 -32.84 -27.50 3.81
N LYS A 18 -32.82 -26.17 3.95
CA LYS A 18 -32.15 -25.27 3.00
C LYS A 18 -30.63 -25.33 3.13
N VAL A 19 -30.10 -25.52 4.33
CA VAL A 19 -28.66 -25.72 4.59
C VAL A 19 -28.22 -27.07 4.03
N GLU A 20 -29.00 -28.12 4.26
CA GLU A 20 -28.73 -29.48 3.80
C GLU A 20 -28.68 -29.55 2.26
N ARG A 21 -29.66 -28.94 1.58
CA ARG A 21 -29.63 -28.80 0.10
C ARG A 21 -28.42 -28.03 -0.42
N LYS A 22 -27.89 -27.08 0.36
CA LYS A 22 -26.69 -26.31 -0.02
C LYS A 22 -25.42 -27.15 0.15
N MET A 23 -25.36 -27.99 1.18
CA MET A 23 -24.27 -28.95 1.36
C MET A 23 -24.29 -30.03 0.28
N GLN A 24 -25.46 -30.60 -0.06
CA GLN A 24 -25.56 -31.59 -1.14
C GLN A 24 -25.04 -31.05 -2.48
N ARG A 25 -25.42 -29.81 -2.84
CA ARG A 25 -24.92 -29.13 -4.05
C ARG A 25 -23.42 -28.85 -4.04
N GLN A 26 -22.81 -28.69 -2.86
CA GLN A 26 -21.35 -28.55 -2.74
C GLN A 26 -20.66 -29.89 -2.97
N LEU A 27 -21.20 -30.97 -2.40
CA LEU A 27 -20.69 -32.33 -2.59
C LEU A 27 -20.82 -32.79 -4.05
N ASP A 28 -21.94 -32.51 -4.71
CA ASP A 28 -22.14 -32.82 -6.13
C ASP A 28 -21.18 -32.04 -7.06
N LYS A 29 -20.80 -30.81 -6.67
CA LYS A 29 -19.79 -30.02 -7.40
C LYS A 29 -18.37 -30.59 -7.23
N ILE A 30 -18.09 -31.21 -6.10
CA ILE A 30 -16.78 -31.84 -5.83
C ILE A 30 -16.71 -33.20 -6.55
N SER A 31 -17.79 -33.98 -6.56
CA SER A 31 -17.84 -35.27 -7.27
C SER A 31 -17.85 -35.09 -8.80
N GLY A 32 -18.60 -34.12 -9.32
CA GLY A 32 -18.67 -33.83 -10.76
C GLY A 32 -17.39 -33.23 -11.36
N LYS A 33 -16.49 -32.68 -10.54
CA LYS A 33 -15.17 -32.22 -11.00
C LYS A 33 -14.13 -33.34 -11.11
N LYS A 34 -14.36 -34.50 -10.49
CA LYS A 34 -13.40 -35.62 -10.53
C LYS A 34 -13.53 -36.52 -11.76
N SER A 35 -14.56 -36.37 -12.59
CA SER A 35 -14.81 -37.25 -13.73
C SER A 35 -14.34 -36.72 -15.09
N GLN A 36 -13.88 -35.47 -15.19
CA GLN A 36 -13.39 -34.91 -16.47
C GLN A 36 -11.86 -34.95 -16.64
N ASP A 37 -11.10 -35.22 -15.57
CA ASP A 37 -9.63 -35.28 -15.63
C ASP A 37 -9.07 -36.72 -15.65
N ALA A 38 -9.94 -37.74 -15.72
CA ALA A 38 -9.55 -39.16 -15.64
C ALA A 38 -9.35 -39.85 -17.00
N GLU A 39 -9.47 -39.13 -18.11
CA GLU A 39 -9.19 -39.65 -19.46
C GLU A 39 -8.06 -38.84 -20.11
N ASN A 40 -6.84 -39.04 -19.61
CA ASN A 40 -5.65 -38.75 -20.40
C ASN A 40 -4.89 -40.08 -20.60
N PRO A 41 -5.20 -40.85 -21.65
CA PRO A 41 -4.64 -42.18 -21.85
C PRO A 41 -3.17 -42.18 -22.35
N PHE A 42 -2.48 -41.04 -22.27
CA PHE A 42 -1.06 -40.93 -22.64
C PHE A 42 -0.21 -40.55 -21.43
N VAL A 43 -0.28 -41.35 -20.37
CA VAL A 43 0.82 -41.44 -19.42
C VAL A 43 1.84 -42.37 -20.07
N ASP A 44 2.79 -41.74 -20.75
CA ASP A 44 3.90 -42.38 -21.43
C ASP A 44 4.72 -43.15 -20.38
N LEU A 45 4.45 -44.45 -20.22
CA LEU A 45 4.99 -45.30 -19.14
C LEU A 45 6.53 -45.28 -19.13
N GLU A 46 7.14 -45.11 -20.31
CA GLU A 46 8.58 -44.94 -20.46
C GLU A 46 9.09 -43.63 -19.86
N LYS A 47 8.29 -42.56 -19.90
CA LYS A 47 8.61 -41.27 -19.30
C LYS A 47 8.53 -41.34 -17.78
N GLU A 48 7.55 -42.06 -17.23
CA GLU A 48 7.50 -42.32 -15.79
C GLU A 48 8.66 -43.18 -15.31
N GLN A 49 9.01 -44.23 -16.07
CA GLN A 49 10.19 -45.05 -15.76
C GLN A 49 11.47 -44.23 -15.84
N ARG A 50 11.67 -43.41 -16.88
CA ARG A 50 12.80 -42.48 -16.95
C ARG A 50 12.87 -41.51 -15.77
N ILE A 51 11.74 -40.96 -15.34
CA ILE A 51 11.70 -40.08 -14.17
C ILE A 51 12.09 -40.86 -12.92
N ARG A 52 11.57 -42.08 -12.75
CA ARG A 52 11.82 -42.94 -11.60
C ARG A 52 13.29 -43.38 -11.56
N ASP A 53 13.87 -43.76 -12.69
CA ASP A 53 15.28 -44.12 -12.84
C ASP A 53 16.19 -42.91 -12.61
N SER A 54 15.83 -41.72 -13.13
CA SER A 54 16.59 -40.49 -12.89
C SER A 54 16.64 -40.10 -11.41
N PHE A 55 15.55 -40.37 -10.67
CA PHE A 55 15.49 -40.13 -9.24
C PHE A 55 16.26 -41.18 -8.43
N ALA A 56 16.30 -42.44 -8.90
CA ALA A 56 17.09 -43.50 -8.26
C ALA A 56 18.60 -43.25 -8.41
N GLU A 57 19.03 -42.67 -9.54
CA GLU A 57 20.42 -42.32 -9.82
C GLU A 57 20.82 -40.96 -9.24
N TRP A 58 19.85 -40.09 -8.92
CA TRP A 58 20.11 -38.81 -8.27
C TRP A 58 20.57 -39.00 -6.82
N THR A 59 21.88 -39.19 -6.67
CA THR A 59 22.55 -39.06 -5.39
C THR A 59 22.65 -37.59 -5.04
N MET A 60 22.12 -37.22 -3.86
CA MET A 60 22.20 -35.84 -3.37
C MET A 60 23.69 -35.43 -3.40
N PRO A 61 24.08 -34.40 -4.17
CA PRO A 61 25.47 -33.97 -4.18
C PRO A 61 25.84 -33.65 -2.74
N LYS A 62 26.84 -34.35 -2.21
CA LYS A 62 27.32 -34.12 -0.85
C LYS A 62 27.62 -32.63 -0.76
N LYS A 63 27.00 -31.95 0.21
CA LYS A 63 27.26 -30.54 0.50
C LYS A 63 28.77 -30.38 0.65
N GLU A 64 29.43 -29.95 -0.41
CA GLU A 64 30.75 -29.36 -0.30
C GLU A 64 30.55 -28.20 0.67
N LYS A 65 31.35 -28.20 1.74
CA LYS A 65 31.28 -27.16 2.75
C LYS A 65 31.66 -25.87 2.04
N PHE A 66 30.64 -25.09 1.67
CA PHE A 66 30.85 -23.71 1.24
C PHE A 66 31.62 -23.04 2.37
N ASP A 67 32.83 -22.56 2.09
CA ASP A 67 33.60 -21.80 3.06
C ASP A 67 32.82 -20.53 3.37
N GLU A 68 32.10 -20.55 4.49
CA GLU A 68 31.22 -19.47 4.94
C GLU A 68 31.99 -18.15 5.07
N ALA A 69 33.30 -18.24 5.35
CA ALA A 69 34.23 -17.11 5.39
C ALA A 69 34.38 -16.42 4.03
N GLU A 70 34.40 -17.17 2.92
CA GLU A 70 34.59 -16.62 1.57
C GLU A 70 33.32 -15.94 1.05
N VAL A 71 32.15 -16.52 1.35
CA VAL A 71 30.82 -15.94 1.05
C VAL A 71 30.55 -14.67 1.86
N MET A 72 30.99 -14.66 3.13
CA MET A 72 30.89 -13.48 4.00
C MET A 72 31.91 -12.39 3.61
N ALA A 73 33.07 -12.75 3.06
CA ALA A 73 34.06 -11.80 2.55
C ALA A 73 33.61 -11.12 1.24
N THR A 74 32.89 -11.83 0.37
CA THR A 74 32.41 -11.30 -0.93
C THR A 74 31.13 -10.48 -0.83
N ARG A 75 30.27 -10.67 0.18
CA ARG A 75 29.06 -9.87 0.39
C ARG A 75 29.25 -8.74 1.40
N ARG A 76 30.12 -7.78 1.09
CA ARG A 76 30.00 -6.43 1.65
C ARG A 76 28.84 -5.68 0.98
N PHE A 77 27.61 -6.16 1.19
CA PHE A 77 26.41 -5.44 0.76
C PHE A 77 26.26 -4.20 1.66
N LYS A 78 27.04 -3.14 1.37
CA LYS A 78 26.82 -1.84 2.02
C LYS A 78 25.41 -1.40 1.60
N PRO A 79 24.43 -1.31 2.52
CA PRO A 79 23.10 -0.86 2.14
C PRO A 79 23.26 0.53 1.51
N LYS A 80 22.74 0.70 0.29
CA LYS A 80 22.72 2.03 -0.35
C LYS A 80 21.91 2.94 0.57
N LYS A 81 22.57 3.91 1.23
CA LYS A 81 21.88 4.96 1.99
C LYS A 81 20.98 5.70 1.00
N VAL A 82 19.67 5.46 1.06
CA VAL A 82 18.69 6.14 0.21
C VAL A 82 18.64 7.59 0.69
N ARG A 83 19.39 8.47 0.04
CA ARG A 83 19.29 9.90 0.27
C ARG A 83 17.98 10.35 -0.37
N HIS A 84 16.93 10.53 0.44
CA HIS A 84 15.74 11.26 0.00
C HIS A 84 16.10 12.73 -0.17
N ARG A 85 16.91 13.06 -1.17
CA ARG A 85 17.36 14.43 -1.44
C ARG A 85 16.27 15.13 -2.24
N TRP A 86 15.18 15.47 -1.56
CA TRP A 86 14.30 16.51 -2.06
C TRP A 86 15.08 17.83 -2.03
N ILE A 87 15.13 18.50 -3.18
CA ILE A 87 15.77 19.80 -3.32
C ILE A 87 14.63 20.81 -3.32
N PRO A 88 14.63 21.79 -2.39
CA PRO A 88 13.64 22.85 -2.38
C PRO A 88 13.63 23.58 -3.74
N PRO A 89 12.46 23.80 -4.35
CA PRO A 89 12.37 24.58 -5.57
C PRO A 89 12.76 26.04 -5.30
N ALA A 90 13.33 26.69 -6.31
CA ALA A 90 13.64 28.12 -6.25
C ALA A 90 12.35 28.95 -6.11
N GLY A 91 12.43 30.06 -5.37
CA GLY A 91 11.32 31.01 -5.22
C GLY A 91 10.34 30.70 -4.07
N LEU A 92 10.68 29.81 -3.15
CA LEU A 92 9.98 29.69 -1.87
C LEU A 92 10.23 30.93 -1.02
N ARG A 93 9.19 31.42 -0.32
CA ARG A 93 9.30 32.61 0.53
C ARG A 93 9.84 32.29 1.91
N TYR A 94 9.57 31.09 2.39
CA TYR A 94 9.91 30.66 3.75
C TYR A 94 11.08 29.70 3.74
N ASP A 95 11.94 29.81 4.75
CA ASP A 95 13.11 28.96 4.85
C ASP A 95 12.72 27.50 5.14
N THR A 96 13.45 26.57 4.51
CA THR A 96 13.18 25.13 4.62
C THR A 96 14.40 24.40 5.15
N ARG A 97 14.17 23.43 6.05
CA ARG A 97 15.22 22.56 6.60
C ARG A 97 15.20 21.18 5.91
N PRO A 98 15.93 21.00 4.79
CA PRO A 98 15.95 19.72 4.09
C PRO A 98 16.60 18.60 4.93
N GLU A 99 17.44 18.95 5.91
CA GLU A 99 18.05 18.01 6.86
C GLU A 99 17.02 17.21 7.67
N LEU A 100 15.84 17.78 7.95
CA LEU A 100 14.75 17.09 8.65
C LEU A 100 14.23 15.87 7.89
N LEU A 101 14.43 15.81 6.58
CA LEU A 101 14.03 14.65 5.77
C LEU A 101 14.85 13.40 6.08
N THR A 102 15.96 13.52 6.82
CA THR A 102 16.76 12.37 7.28
C THR A 102 16.02 11.53 8.31
N THR A 103 15.08 12.11 9.05
CA THR A 103 14.28 11.41 10.08
C THR A 103 13.07 10.68 9.50
N LEU A 104 12.83 10.80 8.19
CA LEU A 104 11.71 10.15 7.53
C LEU A 104 11.82 8.63 7.55
N ASN A 105 10.73 7.98 7.93
CA ASN A 105 10.57 6.55 7.72
C ASN A 105 10.14 6.22 6.28
N ALA A 106 10.05 4.92 5.96
CA ALA A 106 9.67 4.43 4.63
C ALA A 106 8.28 4.92 4.14
N TRP A 107 7.39 5.35 5.04
CA TRP A 107 6.05 5.86 4.72
C TRP A 107 5.96 7.39 4.63
N ALA A 108 7.11 8.07 4.64
CA ALA A 108 7.20 9.52 4.66
C ALA A 108 6.45 10.14 5.86
N TRP A 109 6.65 9.54 7.03
CA TRP A 109 6.30 10.10 8.34
C TRP A 109 7.57 10.50 9.08
N ALA A 110 7.50 11.64 9.78
CA ALA A 110 8.51 12.16 10.69
C ALA A 110 7.77 12.89 11.84
N PRO A 111 8.31 12.97 13.06
CA PRO A 111 7.70 13.79 14.12
C PRO A 111 7.71 15.28 13.76
N PRO A 112 6.79 16.10 14.31
CA PRO A 112 6.82 17.56 14.13
C PRO A 112 8.09 18.12 14.77
N ALA A 113 8.88 18.89 14.02
CA ALA A 113 10.16 19.45 14.47
C ALA A 113 10.02 20.87 15.06
N GLY A 114 8.80 21.41 15.09
CA GLY A 114 8.52 22.81 15.43
C GLY A 114 8.84 23.75 14.29
N LEU A 115 8.17 24.89 14.20
CA LEU A 115 8.42 25.88 13.15
C LEU A 115 9.71 26.66 13.44
N LYS A 116 10.48 26.95 12.39
CA LYS A 116 11.69 27.80 12.51
C LYS A 116 11.34 29.28 12.62
N GLU A 117 10.31 29.70 11.89
CA GLU A 117 9.85 31.08 11.76
C GLU A 117 8.34 31.12 11.93
N GLU A 118 7.79 32.29 12.25
CA GLU A 118 6.35 32.50 12.34
C GLU A 118 5.74 32.54 10.94
N LEU A 119 5.04 31.46 10.55
CA LEU A 119 4.35 31.35 9.28
C LEU A 119 2.93 31.93 9.39
N PRO A 120 2.41 32.61 8.35
CA PRO A 120 1.04 33.13 8.36
C PRO A 120 -0.03 32.03 8.20
N PHE A 121 0.40 30.78 8.03
CA PHE A 121 -0.47 29.61 7.95
C PHE A 121 0.06 28.48 8.83
N TYR A 122 -0.86 27.62 9.26
CA TYR A 122 -0.54 26.44 10.06
C TYR A 122 -1.23 25.21 9.48
N VAL A 123 -0.52 24.08 9.39
CA VAL A 123 -1.06 22.80 8.90
C VAL A 123 -1.15 21.82 10.07
N PHE A 124 -2.36 21.35 10.36
CA PHE A 124 -2.59 20.38 11.43
C PHE A 124 -2.35 18.96 10.94
N ARG A 125 -1.63 18.18 11.74
CA ARG A 125 -1.51 16.74 11.54
C ARG A 125 -2.83 16.02 11.83
N ALA A 126 -3.03 14.89 11.17
CA ALA A 126 -4.28 14.16 11.14
C ALA A 126 -4.19 12.83 11.90
N GLY A 127 -5.16 12.63 12.80
CA GLY A 127 -5.38 11.38 13.52
C GLY A 127 -4.35 11.14 14.63
N GLU A 128 -4.50 10.00 15.30
CA GLU A 128 -3.58 9.55 16.35
C GLU A 128 -2.16 9.34 15.84
N GLY A 129 -2.03 8.86 14.59
CA GLY A 129 -0.74 8.68 13.93
C GLY A 129 -0.04 9.99 13.49
N GLN A 130 -0.61 11.16 13.78
CA GLN A 130 0.00 12.47 13.50
C GLN A 130 0.50 12.58 12.05
N ASN A 131 -0.32 12.17 11.08
CA ASN A 131 0.06 12.16 9.67
C ASN A 131 -0.15 13.54 9.02
N LEU A 132 0.74 13.94 8.10
CA LEU A 132 0.48 15.14 7.30
C LEU A 132 -0.79 14.96 6.43
N PRO A 133 -1.69 15.96 6.37
CA PRO A 133 -2.98 15.89 5.70
C PRO A 133 -2.87 16.07 4.16
N VAL A 134 -1.94 15.33 3.54
CA VAL A 134 -1.67 15.35 2.10
C VAL A 134 -2.10 14.02 1.48
N TYR A 135 -3.11 14.08 0.64
CA TYR A 135 -3.76 12.93 0.02
C TYR A 135 -3.63 12.98 -1.50
N THR A 136 -3.73 11.81 -2.13
CA THR A 136 -3.90 11.68 -3.57
C THR A 136 -5.35 11.32 -3.83
N GLU A 137 -6.03 12.10 -4.65
CA GLU A 137 -7.42 11.88 -5.03
C GLU A 137 -7.49 11.50 -6.51
N TYR A 138 -8.27 10.48 -6.81
CA TYR A 138 -8.48 9.98 -8.17
C TYR A 138 -9.88 10.38 -8.62
N LYS A 139 -9.97 11.17 -9.70
CA LYS A 139 -11.23 11.63 -10.31
C LYS A 139 -11.39 11.02 -11.71
N ALA A 140 -12.59 11.18 -12.28
CA ALA A 140 -12.92 10.66 -13.61
C ALA A 140 -12.54 9.18 -13.79
N ARG A 141 -13.00 8.33 -12.87
CA ARG A 141 -12.70 6.88 -12.85
C ARG A 141 -11.20 6.54 -12.87
N GLY A 142 -10.36 7.40 -12.29
CA GLY A 142 -8.93 7.17 -12.15
C GLY A 142 -8.05 7.83 -13.21
N THR A 143 -8.63 8.43 -14.26
CA THR A 143 -7.88 9.10 -15.31
C THR A 143 -7.22 10.40 -14.81
N GLN A 144 -7.86 11.10 -13.88
CA GLN A 144 -7.33 12.35 -13.35
C GLN A 144 -6.82 12.14 -11.92
N ILE A 145 -5.56 12.49 -11.70
CA ILE A 145 -4.93 12.42 -10.38
C ILE A 145 -4.80 13.84 -9.83
N TYR A 146 -5.25 14.05 -8.61
CA TYR A 146 -5.11 15.30 -7.88
C TYR A 146 -4.35 15.06 -6.58
N THR A 147 -3.61 16.06 -6.13
CA THR A 147 -3.04 16.09 -4.78
C THR A 147 -3.83 17.09 -3.96
N VAL A 148 -4.32 16.64 -2.80
CA VAL A 148 -5.22 17.41 -1.95
C VAL A 148 -4.55 17.66 -0.61
N LEU A 149 -4.40 18.93 -0.24
CA LEU A 149 -3.96 19.37 1.08
C LEU A 149 -5.19 19.79 1.90
N ARG A 150 -5.33 19.24 3.11
CA ARG A 150 -6.44 19.53 4.03
C ARG A 150 -5.91 20.08 5.35
N LYS A 151 -6.83 20.46 6.25
CA LYS A 151 -6.52 20.85 7.64
C LYS A 151 -5.46 21.94 7.77
N TYR A 152 -5.56 22.99 6.96
CA TYR A 152 -4.78 24.21 7.13
C TYR A 152 -5.62 25.31 7.77
N ARG A 153 -4.97 26.27 8.44
CA ARG A 153 -5.55 27.51 8.99
C ARG A 153 -4.60 28.68 8.70
N GLY A 154 -5.11 29.90 8.85
CA GLY A 154 -4.38 31.14 8.57
C GLY A 154 -4.57 31.61 7.12
N ASP A 155 -3.57 32.29 6.58
CA ASP A 155 -3.60 32.87 5.23
C ASP A 155 -3.53 31.77 4.15
N SER A 156 -4.69 31.50 3.56
CA SER A 156 -4.84 30.51 2.48
C SER A 156 -4.20 30.96 1.18
N ILE A 157 -4.08 32.27 0.91
CA ILE A 157 -3.51 32.81 -0.32
C ILE A 157 -1.98 32.69 -0.27
N ALA A 158 -1.38 33.00 0.88
CA ALA A 158 0.05 32.77 1.09
C ALA A 158 0.42 31.29 0.94
N LEU A 159 -0.34 30.39 1.58
CA LEU A 159 -0.13 28.95 1.47
C LEU A 159 -0.33 28.46 0.02
N MET A 160 -1.33 28.96 -0.69
CA MET A 160 -1.60 28.61 -2.09
C MET A 160 -0.41 28.94 -3.00
N LYS A 161 0.20 30.12 -2.84
CA LYS A 161 1.37 30.55 -3.61
C LYS A 161 2.56 29.61 -3.40
N GLU A 162 2.86 29.29 -2.14
CA GLU A 162 3.95 28.36 -1.82
C GLU A 162 3.68 26.95 -2.37
N VAL A 163 2.45 26.44 -2.21
CA VAL A 163 2.03 25.14 -2.74
C VAL A 163 2.18 25.10 -4.26
N SER A 164 1.88 26.19 -4.97
CA SER A 164 2.08 26.30 -6.41
C SER A 164 3.57 26.16 -6.76
N THR A 165 4.45 26.91 -6.08
CA THR A 165 5.91 26.82 -6.25
C THR A 165 6.42 25.39 -6.01
N VAL A 166 6.00 24.75 -4.92
CA VAL A 166 6.36 23.36 -4.59
C VAL A 166 5.90 22.38 -5.68
N CYS A 167 4.73 22.63 -6.26
CA CYS A 167 4.12 21.82 -7.31
C CYS A 167 4.60 22.18 -8.73
N SER A 168 5.73 22.89 -8.87
CA SER A 168 6.30 23.30 -10.18
C SER A 168 5.45 24.34 -10.92
N GLY A 169 4.87 25.29 -10.20
CA GLY A 169 4.07 26.39 -10.77
C GLY A 169 2.69 25.97 -11.25
N ARG A 170 2.16 24.84 -10.78
CA ARG A 170 0.81 24.39 -11.15
C ARG A 170 -0.26 25.23 -10.46
N GLU A 171 -1.38 25.39 -11.15
CA GLU A 171 -2.56 26.04 -10.61
C GLU A 171 -3.11 25.25 -9.41
N VAL A 172 -3.37 25.97 -8.32
CA VAL A 172 -3.91 25.43 -7.07
C VAL A 172 -5.34 25.91 -6.94
N ARG A 173 -6.29 24.97 -6.89
CA ARG A 173 -7.71 25.27 -6.70
C ARG A 173 -8.03 25.28 -5.21
N LEU A 174 -8.46 26.43 -4.71
CA LEU A 174 -8.98 26.54 -3.35
C LEU A 174 -10.41 26.00 -3.31
N LYS A 175 -10.65 25.09 -2.37
CA LYS A 175 -11.97 24.60 -1.99
C LYS A 175 -12.20 24.90 -0.51
N ASN A 176 -13.45 24.83 -0.06
CA ASN A 176 -13.77 25.02 1.34
C ASN A 176 -12.99 24.02 2.21
N GLY A 177 -12.00 24.53 2.95
CA GLY A 177 -11.14 23.74 3.86
C GLY A 177 -10.11 22.80 3.18
N SER A 178 -9.93 22.89 1.87
CA SER A 178 -8.96 22.07 1.13
C SER A 178 -8.32 22.82 -0.04
N MET A 179 -7.12 22.40 -0.46
CA MET A 179 -6.46 22.89 -1.67
C MET A 179 -6.20 21.71 -2.58
N GLU A 180 -6.51 21.84 -3.86
CA GLU A 180 -6.33 20.78 -4.85
C GLU A 180 -5.37 21.22 -5.93
N VAL A 181 -4.43 20.34 -6.28
CA VAL A 181 -3.48 20.55 -7.38
C VAL A 181 -3.61 19.38 -8.35
N ALA A 182 -3.74 19.66 -9.64
CA ALA A 182 -3.76 18.62 -10.66
C ALA A 182 -2.38 17.96 -10.75
N GLY A 183 -2.30 16.63 -10.58
CA GLY A 183 -1.08 15.82 -10.61
C GLY A 183 -0.75 15.15 -9.27
N ASN A 184 0.26 14.27 -9.27
CA ASN A 184 0.74 13.58 -8.07
C ASN A 184 1.98 14.27 -7.48
N PHE A 185 1.76 15.09 -6.46
CA PHE A 185 2.79 15.82 -5.71
C PHE A 185 2.83 15.44 -4.24
N ARG A 186 2.17 14.33 -3.86
CA ARG A 186 2.01 13.90 -2.46
C ARG A 186 3.34 13.86 -1.70
N LYS A 187 4.38 13.26 -2.30
CA LYS A 187 5.71 13.17 -1.68
C LYS A 187 6.38 14.53 -1.56
N ARG A 188 6.37 15.35 -2.63
CA ARG A 188 6.99 16.69 -2.65
C ARG A 188 6.38 17.62 -1.61
N LEU A 189 5.05 17.63 -1.50
CA LEU A 189 4.35 18.43 -0.50
C LEU A 189 4.62 17.95 0.92
N LYS A 190 4.66 16.63 1.16
CA LYS A 190 5.05 16.10 2.47
C LYS A 190 6.48 16.52 2.84
N TYR A 191 7.43 16.38 1.91
CA TYR A 191 8.81 16.75 2.15
C TYR A 191 8.92 18.24 2.49
N TRP A 192 8.26 19.10 1.72
CA TRP A 192 8.23 20.53 2.02
C TRP A 192 7.65 20.84 3.41
N LEU A 193 6.49 20.27 3.76
CA LEU A 193 5.88 20.50 5.08
C LEU A 193 6.76 20.01 6.24
N ILE A 194 7.40 18.84 6.08
CA ILE A 194 8.38 18.33 7.06
C ILE A 194 9.58 19.26 7.16
N SER A 195 10.06 19.77 6.03
CA SER A 195 11.19 20.72 6.02
C SER A 195 10.85 22.06 6.66
N LEU A 196 9.59 22.50 6.64
CA LEU A 196 9.15 23.66 7.43
C LEU A 196 9.12 23.32 8.94
N GLY A 197 8.83 22.07 9.28
CA GLY A 197 8.80 21.56 10.66
C GLY A 197 7.40 21.21 11.17
N PHE A 198 6.41 21.18 10.27
CA PHE A 198 5.05 20.73 10.58
C PHE A 198 4.97 19.26 10.95
#